data_AF-A0A2R7SNW0-F1
#
_entry.id   AF-A0A2R7SNW0-F1
#
_cell.length_a   1.000
_cell.length_b   1.000
_cell.length_c   1.000
_cell.angle_alpha   90.00
_cell.angle_beta   90.00
_cell.angle_gamma   90.00
#
_symmetry.space_group_name_H-M   'P 1'
#
loop_
_entity.id
_entity.type
_entity.pdbx_description
1 polymer ?
#
loop_
_entity_poly.entity_id
_entity_poly.type
_entity_poly.pdbx_seq_one_letter_code
_entity_poly.pdbx_strand_id
1 'polypeptide(L)'
;MLLLITAAAAQAADLTVTVLDRNGKPLPDAVVLVGSSGQGPRPPAVLEAGVTQEKLRFIPAITVVGPGSKISFSNLDTWDHHVILGLMGPGGVYVDPGLNTQLRLAG
;
A
#
# COMPACT_ATOMS: atom_id res chain seq x y z
N MET A 1 11.32 2.00 -55.13
CA MET A 1 11.85 1.29 -53.93
C MET A 1 10.93 1.64 -52.78
N LEU A 2 10.06 0.71 -52.36
CA LEU A 2 9.05 0.93 -51.31
C LEU A 2 9.61 0.37 -49.99
N LEU A 3 9.81 1.24 -48.99
CA LEU A 3 10.29 0.86 -47.68
C LEU A 3 9.08 0.47 -46.81
N LEU A 4 8.91 -0.83 -46.55
CA LEU A 4 7.93 -1.33 -45.58
C LEU A 4 8.44 -1.03 -44.16
N ILE A 5 7.73 -0.17 -43.44
CA ILE A 5 7.91 -0.01 -42.00
C ILE A 5 7.11 -1.13 -41.32
N THR A 6 7.80 -2.16 -40.86
CA THR A 6 7.22 -3.16 -39.96
C THR A 6 7.02 -2.50 -38.60
N ALA A 7 5.77 -2.19 -38.25
CA ALA A 7 5.43 -1.78 -36.89
C ALA A 7 5.73 -2.94 -35.94
N ALA A 8 6.67 -2.75 -35.02
CA ALA A 8 6.93 -3.71 -33.95
C ALA A 8 5.65 -3.81 -33.09
N ALA A 9 5.09 -5.01 -32.97
CA ALA A 9 3.97 -5.24 -32.07
C ALA A 9 4.42 -5.01 -30.62
N ALA A 10 3.72 -4.14 -29.90
CA ALA A 10 3.95 -3.97 -28.47
C ALA A 10 3.57 -5.27 -27.75
N GLN A 11 4.54 -5.94 -27.12
CA GLN A 11 4.28 -7.11 -26.30
C GLN A 11 3.90 -6.67 -24.88
N ALA A 12 2.62 -6.77 -24.55
CA ALA A 12 2.16 -6.74 -23.17
C ALA A 12 2.28 -8.16 -22.60
N ALA A 13 2.70 -8.26 -21.33
CA ALA A 13 2.76 -9.52 -20.60
C ALA A 13 2.11 -9.35 -19.24
N ASP A 14 1.46 -10.41 -18.76
CA ASP A 14 0.83 -10.41 -17.44
C ASP A 14 1.87 -10.72 -16.35
N LEU A 15 1.72 -10.07 -15.19
CA LEU A 15 2.45 -10.39 -13.97
C LEU A 15 1.54 -11.10 -13.00
N THR A 16 1.85 -12.36 -12.69
CA THR A 16 1.19 -13.12 -11.61
C THR A 16 2.16 -13.23 -10.43
N VAL A 17 1.70 -12.85 -9.23
CA VAL A 17 2.50 -12.94 -8.00
C VAL A 17 1.79 -13.86 -7.01
N THR A 18 2.50 -14.92 -6.59
CA THR A 18 2.07 -15.81 -5.49
C THR A 18 3.06 -15.69 -4.35
N VAL A 19 2.58 -15.30 -3.18
CA VAL A 19 3.40 -15.23 -1.97
C VAL A 19 3.15 -16.47 -1.12
N LEU A 20 4.22 -17.20 -0.79
CA LEU A 20 4.16 -18.42 0.00
C LEU A 20 4.89 -18.24 1.35
N ASP A 21 4.41 -18.92 2.38
CA ASP A 21 5.10 -19.05 3.66
C ASP A 21 6.29 -20.02 3.59
N ARG A 22 7.00 -20.18 4.70
CA ARG A 22 8.14 -21.11 4.80
C ARG A 22 7.81 -22.59 4.56
N ASN A 23 6.52 -22.96 4.59
CA ASN A 23 6.02 -24.31 4.37
C ASN A 23 5.44 -24.50 2.96
N GLY A 24 5.55 -23.48 2.09
CA GLY A 24 5.00 -23.51 0.73
C GLY A 24 3.48 -23.24 0.64
N LYS A 25 2.84 -22.75 1.71
CA LYS A 25 1.41 -22.41 1.71
C LYS A 25 1.19 -20.95 1.32
N PRO A 26 0.08 -20.57 0.68
CA PRO A 26 -0.24 -19.15 0.42
C PRO A 26 -0.17 -18.32 1.71
N LEU A 27 0.52 -17.18 1.65
CA LEU A 27 0.62 -16.24 2.75
C LEU A 27 -0.59 -15.30 2.73
N PRO A 28 -1.55 -15.43 3.66
CA PRO A 28 -2.68 -14.51 3.74
C PRO A 28 -2.19 -13.08 4.04
N ASP A 29 -2.94 -12.10 3.56
CA ASP A 29 -2.73 -10.67 3.81
C ASP A 29 -1.36 -10.12 3.36
N ALA A 30 -0.64 -10.87 2.52
CA ALA A 30 0.62 -10.41 1.93
C ALA A 30 0.38 -9.18 1.06
N VAL A 31 1.15 -8.11 1.32
CA VAL A 31 1.12 -6.89 0.52
C VAL A 31 2.29 -6.92 -0.46
N VAL A 32 1.98 -6.77 -1.75
CA VAL A 32 2.98 -6.72 -2.82
C VAL A 32 2.97 -5.32 -3.43
N LEU A 33 4.11 -4.62 -3.32
CA LEU A 33 4.34 -3.38 -4.05
C LEU A 33 5.02 -3.70 -5.37
N VAL A 34 4.35 -3.40 -6.49
CA VAL A 34 4.91 -3.57 -7.83
C VAL A 34 5.29 -2.20 -8.39
N GLY A 35 6.57 -1.99 -8.64
CA GLY A 35 7.07 -0.82 -9.37
C GLY A 35 7.23 -1.11 -10.86
N SER A 36 7.00 -0.10 -11.70
CA SER A 36 7.33 -0.15 -13.13
C SER A 36 8.00 1.14 -13.54
N SER A 37 9.10 1.03 -14.31
CA SER A 37 9.76 2.17 -14.97
C SER A 37 9.07 2.60 -16.25
N GLY A 38 8.16 1.77 -16.78
CA GLY A 38 7.37 2.07 -17.96
C GLY A 38 6.32 3.14 -17.69
N GLN A 39 6.15 4.06 -18.64
CA GLN A 39 4.98 4.93 -18.68
C GLN A 39 3.79 4.11 -19.17
N GLY A 40 2.73 4.07 -18.38
CA GLY A 40 1.52 3.32 -18.69
C GLY A 40 0.32 3.86 -17.92
N PRO A 41 -0.90 3.45 -18.29
CA PRO A 41 -2.11 3.83 -17.56
C PRO A 41 -1.96 3.44 -16.10
N ARG A 42 -2.16 4.41 -15.19
CA ARG A 42 -2.24 4.15 -13.76
C ARG A 42 -3.69 4.36 -13.31
N PRO A 43 -4.21 3.53 -12.40
CA PRO A 43 -5.47 3.84 -11.74
C PRO A 43 -5.42 5.25 -11.14
N PRO A 44 -6.55 5.98 -11.12
CA PRO A 44 -6.61 7.27 -10.44
C PRO A 44 -6.14 7.15 -8.99
N ALA A 45 -5.36 8.12 -8.54
CA ALA A 45 -4.91 8.16 -7.16
C ALA A 45 -6.10 8.40 -6.23
N VAL A 46 -6.20 7.61 -5.16
CA VAL A 46 -7.09 7.90 -4.03
C VAL A 46 -6.45 9.03 -3.23
N LEU A 47 -7.11 10.19 -3.14
CA LEU A 47 -6.57 11.40 -2.48
C LEU A 47 -7.17 11.66 -1.09
N GLU A 48 -8.24 10.96 -0.74
CA GLU A 48 -8.83 11.00 0.59
C GLU A 48 -9.19 9.59 1.05
N ALA A 49 -8.92 9.28 2.31
CA ALA A 49 -9.34 8.01 2.91
C ALA A 49 -9.61 8.19 4.41
N GLY A 50 -10.48 7.33 4.95
CA GLY A 50 -10.75 7.22 6.37
C GLY A 50 -10.32 5.87 6.91
N VAL A 51 -9.75 5.87 8.12
CA VAL A 51 -9.44 4.65 8.88
C VAL A 51 -10.09 4.76 10.25
N THR A 52 -10.93 3.78 10.57
CA THR A 52 -11.65 3.73 11.83
C THR A 52 -10.99 2.72 12.76
N GLN A 53 -10.91 3.06 14.04
CA GLN A 53 -10.55 2.13 15.09
C GLN A 53 -11.80 1.63 15.76
N GLU A 54 -12.04 0.33 15.63
CA GLU A 54 -13.12 -0.35 16.33
C GLU A 54 -12.69 -1.77 16.68
N LYS A 55 -13.13 -2.26 17.85
CA LYS A 55 -12.84 -3.61 18.34
C LYS A 55 -11.34 -3.91 18.31
N LEU A 56 -10.54 -2.93 18.74
CA LEU A 56 -9.09 -2.98 18.83
C LEU A 56 -8.39 -3.18 17.49
N ARG A 57 -9.00 -2.72 16.39
CA ARG A 57 -8.47 -2.86 15.02
C ARG A 57 -8.62 -1.59 14.22
N PHE A 58 -7.64 -1.30 13.37
CA PHE A 58 -7.77 -0.32 12.30
C PHE A 58 -8.50 -0.94 11.12
N ILE A 59 -9.54 -0.26 10.63
CA ILE A 59 -10.38 -0.71 9.53
C ILE A 59 -10.47 0.42 8.48
N PRO A 60 -10.09 0.15 7.22
CA PRO A 60 -9.54 -1.12 6.72
C PRO A 60 -8.11 -1.39 7.22
N ALA A 61 -7.70 -2.66 7.22
CA ALA A 61 -6.35 -3.08 7.64
C ALA A 61 -5.25 -2.57 6.70
N ILE A 62 -5.58 -2.35 5.42
CA ILE A 62 -4.69 -1.79 4.40
C ILE A 62 -5.44 -0.69 3.67
N THR A 63 -4.80 0.47 3.55
CA THR A 63 -5.29 1.59 2.74
C THR A 63 -4.17 2.01 1.78
N VAL A 64 -4.47 2.02 0.47
CA VAL A 64 -3.53 2.49 -0.56
C VAL A 64 -4.00 3.85 -1.05
N VAL A 65 -3.14 4.85 -0.94
CA VAL A 65 -3.44 6.24 -1.30
C VAL A 65 -2.33 6.85 -2.16
N GLY A 66 -2.66 7.94 -2.85
CA GLY A 66 -1.69 8.71 -3.62
C GLY A 66 -0.79 9.59 -2.74
N PRO A 67 0.34 10.08 -3.25
CA PRO A 67 1.09 11.15 -2.63
C PRO A 67 0.21 12.40 -2.41
N GLY A 68 0.36 13.05 -1.25
CA GLY A 68 -0.42 14.26 -0.91
C GLY A 68 -1.85 14.00 -0.42
N SER A 69 -2.23 12.73 -0.25
CA SER A 69 -3.57 12.38 0.24
C SER A 69 -3.81 12.84 1.67
N LYS A 70 -5.07 13.17 1.96
CA LYS A 70 -5.55 13.44 3.31
C LYS A 70 -6.15 12.18 3.90
N ILE A 71 -5.67 11.78 5.07
CA ILE A 71 -6.18 10.60 5.79
C ILE A 71 -6.81 11.02 7.10
N SER A 72 -8.07 10.65 7.33
CA SER A 72 -8.73 10.81 8.61
C SER A 72 -8.64 9.53 9.42
N PHE A 73 -8.38 9.68 10.72
CA PHE A 73 -8.47 8.58 11.67
C PHE A 73 -9.57 8.88 12.67
N SER A 74 -10.39 7.89 12.98
CA SER A 74 -11.47 8.01 13.97
C SER A 74 -11.38 6.87 14.96
N ASN A 75 -11.63 7.15 16.23
CA ASN A 75 -11.64 6.15 17.28
C ASN A 75 -13.08 5.93 17.76
N LEU A 76 -13.56 4.70 17.65
CA LEU A 76 -14.87 4.27 18.16
C LEU A 76 -14.74 3.31 19.35
N ASP A 77 -13.51 2.99 19.75
CA ASP A 77 -13.23 2.24 20.97
C ASP A 77 -13.16 3.20 22.17
N THR A 78 -13.43 2.68 23.36
CA THR A 78 -13.41 3.47 24.61
C THR A 78 -12.00 3.74 25.15
N TRP A 79 -10.97 3.32 24.42
CA TRP A 79 -9.57 3.38 24.86
C TRP A 79 -8.80 4.32 23.95
N ASP A 80 -7.76 4.95 24.49
CA ASP A 80 -6.84 5.72 23.68
C ASP A 80 -6.08 4.82 22.71
N HIS A 81 -5.84 5.35 21.52
CA HIS A 81 -5.01 4.70 20.52
C HIS A 81 -3.92 5.63 19.98
N HIS A 82 -2.93 5.02 19.35
CA HIS A 82 -1.84 5.73 18.70
C HIS A 82 -1.73 5.32 17.24
N VAL A 83 -1.65 6.33 16.37
CA VAL A 83 -1.22 6.17 14.98
C VAL A 83 0.25 6.53 14.92
N ILE A 84 1.06 5.61 14.42
CA ILE A 84 2.51 5.81 14.26
C ILE A 84 2.82 5.85 12.77
N LEU A 85 3.30 7.01 12.32
CA LEU A 85 3.70 7.27 10.95
C LEU A 85 5.22 7.22 10.88
N GLY A 86 5.75 6.44 9.96
CA GLY A 86 7.19 6.29 9.78
C GLY A 86 7.51 5.47 8.55
N LEU A 87 8.77 5.52 8.14
CA LEU A 87 9.25 4.70 7.03
C LEU A 87 9.33 3.23 7.49
N MET A 88 8.56 2.37 6.81
CA MET A 88 8.52 0.94 7.07
C MET A 88 9.52 0.22 6.15
N GLY A 89 10.33 -0.66 6.72
CA GLY A 89 11.23 -1.57 6.02
C GLY A 89 10.59 -2.95 5.79
N PRO A 90 11.33 -3.87 5.16
CA PRO A 90 10.91 -5.25 4.99
C PRO A 90 10.51 -5.90 6.32
N GLY A 91 9.43 -6.68 6.31
CA GLY A 91 8.91 -7.34 7.52
C GLY A 91 8.09 -6.45 8.45
N GLY A 92 7.77 -5.21 8.04
CA GLY A 92 6.87 -4.32 8.81
C GLY A 92 7.55 -3.62 9.98
N VAL A 93 8.88 -3.46 9.94
CA VAL A 93 9.67 -2.82 11.00
C VAL A 93 10.00 -1.38 10.59
N TYR A 94 9.88 -0.42 11.51
CA TYR A 94 10.30 0.96 11.24
C TYR A 94 11.81 1.01 11.00
N VAL A 95 12.22 1.66 9.90
CA VAL A 95 13.64 1.78 9.54
C VAL A 95 14.40 2.61 10.57
N ASP A 96 13.78 3.69 11.06
CA ASP A 96 14.29 4.51 12.16
C ASP A 96 13.13 4.97 13.05
N PRO A 97 12.84 4.26 14.17
CA PRO A 97 11.75 4.61 15.07
C PRO A 97 11.90 6.00 15.71
N GLY A 98 13.12 6.54 15.79
CA GLY A 98 13.38 7.86 16.40
C GLY A 98 12.84 9.02 15.55
N LEU A 99 12.55 8.77 14.27
CA LEU A 99 12.00 9.74 13.32
C LEU A 99 10.49 9.59 13.11
N ASN A 100 9.85 8.69 13.84
CA ASN A 100 8.41 8.48 13.71
C ASN A 100 7.61 9.69 14.20
N THR A 101 6.50 9.97 13.52
CA THR A 101 5.47 10.90 13.99
C THR A 101 4.35 10.10 14.62
N GLN A 102 3.86 10.54 15.78
CA GLN A 102 2.79 9.86 16.50
C GLN A 102 1.61 10.79 16.73
N LEU A 103 0.39 10.26 16.52
CA LEU A 103 -0.86 10.92 16.85
C LEU A 103 -1.60 10.07 17.90
N ARG A 104 -2.07 10.70 18.97
CA ARG A 104 -3.01 10.09 19.92
C ARG A 104 -4.43 10.36 19.48
N LEU A 105 -5.25 9.30 19.50
CA LEU A 105 -6.68 9.33 19.24
C LEU A 105 -7.38 8.97 20.55
N ALA A 106 -8.10 9.95 21.11
CA ALA A 106 -8.86 9.74 22.34
C ALA A 106 -10.08 8.85 22.06
N GLY A 107 -10.44 8.02 23.04
CA GLY A 107 -11.67 7.23 23.07
C GLY A 107 -12.74 7.85 23.97
#